data_AF-A0A2D8D2M3-F1
#
_entry.id   AF-A0A2D8D2M3-F1
#
_cell.length_a   1.000
_cell.length_b   1.000
_cell.length_c   1.000
_cell.angle_alpha   90.00
_cell.angle_beta   90.00
_cell.angle_gamma   90.00
#
_symmetry.space_group_name_H-M   'P 1'
#
loop_
_entity.id
_entity.type
_entity.pdbx_description
1 polymer ?
#
loop_
_entity_poly.entity_id
_entity_poly.type
_entity_poly.pdbx_seq_one_letter_code
_entity_poly.pdbx_strand_id
1 'polypeptide(L)' 'MQNATYTSTKVKINDGDTRNQRRVFIGPQHAQTDRLIEVLIELKPGGNFVVYHVMPLGAYYRRQMEEENE' A
#
# COMPACT_ATOMS: atom_id res chain seq x y z
N MET A 1 -2.63 2.28 12.42
CA MET A 1 -3.42 2.39 11.18
C MET A 1 -4.70 1.62 11.37
N GLN A 2 -5.78 2.29 11.75
CA GLN A 2 -7.04 1.62 12.15
C GLN A 2 -7.89 1.15 10.97
N ASN A 3 -7.63 1.64 9.75
CA ASN A 3 -8.54 1.47 8.60
C ASN A 3 -7.95 0.63 7.45
N ALA A 4 -6.67 0.26 7.50
CA ALA A 4 -6.07 -0.61 6.49
C ALA A 4 -6.26 -2.06 6.90
N THR A 5 -6.78 -2.88 6.00
CA THR A 5 -6.93 -4.33 6.18
C THR A 5 -5.59 -5.04 6.05
N TYR A 6 -4.67 -4.50 5.23
CA TYR A 6 -3.35 -5.05 5.03
C TYR A 6 -2.32 -3.94 4.78
N THR A 7 -1.09 -4.19 5.21
CA THR A 7 0.05 -3.31 4.98
C THR A 7 1.30 -4.13 4.74
N SER A 8 2.16 -3.72 3.81
CA SER A 8 3.46 -4.37 3.60
C SER A 8 4.51 -3.39 3.09
N THR A 9 5.77 -3.66 3.45
CA THR A 9 6.94 -2.96 2.92
C THR A 9 7.47 -3.61 1.64
N LYS A 10 6.95 -4.79 1.26
CA LYS A 10 7.24 -5.42 -0.03
C LYS A 10 6.41 -4.73 -1.11
N VAL A 11 6.96 -3.65 -1.64
CA VAL A 11 6.38 -2.89 -2.74
C VAL A 11 7.10 -3.30 -4.03
N LYS A 12 6.34 -3.59 -5.09
CA LYS A 12 6.94 -3.91 -6.40
C LYS A 12 7.80 -2.74 -6.84
N ILE A 13 9.10 -3.00 -6.93
CA ILE A 13 10.14 -1.99 -7.12
C ILE A 13 9.91 -1.28 -8.46
N ASN A 14 9.75 0.04 -8.41
CA ASN A 14 10.19 0.96 -9.47
C ASN A 14 11.52 1.55 -8.98
N ASP A 15 12.50 1.68 -9.86
CA ASP A 15 13.86 2.17 -9.60
C ASP A 15 13.87 3.54 -8.87
N GLY A 16 13.84 3.54 -7.54
CA GLY A 16 13.78 4.74 -6.72
C GLY A 16 14.76 4.70 -5.56
N ASP A 17 15.06 5.87 -4.97
CA ASP A 17 16.04 6.03 -3.87
C ASP A 17 15.79 5.01 -2.75
N THR A 18 16.82 4.22 -2.44
CA THR A 18 16.81 3.14 -1.44
C THR A 18 16.77 3.66 -0.01
N ARG A 19 17.05 4.95 0.21
CA ARG A 19 16.94 5.60 1.52
C ARG A 19 15.51 5.85 1.95
N ASN A 20 14.57 5.89 1.01
CA ASN A 20 13.16 6.10 1.31
C ASN A 20 12.47 4.76 1.55
N GLN A 21 11.77 4.64 2.68
CA GLN A 21 10.97 3.44 2.94
C GLN A 21 9.66 3.54 2.18
N ARG A 22 9.32 2.48 1.43
CA ARG A 22 8.05 2.39 0.72
C ARG A 22 7.12 1.44 1.43
N ARG A 23 5.83 1.71 1.33
CA ARG A 23 4.79 0.88 1.93
C ARG A 23 3.55 0.89 1.07
N VAL A 24 2.93 -0.27 0.94
CA VAL A 24 1.58 -0.42 0.38
C VAL A 24 0.59 -0.59 1.53
N PHE A 25 -0.53 0.11 1.41
CA PHE A 25 -1.72 -0.09 2.24
C PHE A 25 -2.86 -0.57 1.37
N ILE A 26 -3.59 -1.56 1.87
CA ILE A 26 -4.80 -2.06 1.26
C ILE A 26 -5.93 -1.94 2.27
N GLY A 27 -7.05 -1.36 1.84
CA GLY A 27 -8.22 -1.17 2.70
C GLY A 27 -9.44 -0.75 1.90
N PRO A 28 -10.60 -0.68 2.56
CA PRO A 28 -11.84 -0.27 1.92
C PRO A 28 -11.72 1.15 1.37
N GLN A 29 -12.20 1.35 0.14
CA GLN A 29 -12.31 2.67 -0.48
C GLN A 29 -13.18 3.61 0.36
N HIS A 30 -14.27 3.06 0.90
CA HIS A 30 -15.23 3.74 1.76
C HIS A 30 -15.84 2.72 2.72
N ALA A 31 -16.24 3.16 3.92
CA ALA A 31 -16.80 2.28 4.95
C ALA A 31 -18.09 1.54 4.55
N GLN A 32 -18.74 1.97 3.47
CA GLN A 32 -20.00 1.41 2.97
C GLN A 32 -19.83 0.43 1.80
N THR A 33 -18.59 0.12 1.42
CA THR A 33 -18.31 -0.74 0.26
C THR A 33 -17.21 -1.75 0.55
N ASP A 34 -17.32 -2.95 0.00
CA ASP A 34 -16.27 -3.98 0.06
C ASP A 34 -15.16 -3.76 -0.99
N ARG A 35 -15.20 -2.65 -1.73
CA ARG A 35 -14.18 -2.31 -2.73
C ARG A 35 -12.89 -1.96 -2.02
N LEU A 36 -11.84 -2.72 -2.28
CA LEU A 36 -10.50 -2.43 -1.77
C LEU A 36 -9.76 -1.50 -2.73
N ILE A 37 -8.95 -0.61 -2.17
CA ILE A 37 -7.97 0.20 -2.89
C ILE A 37 -6.56 -0.15 -2.43
N GLU A 38 -5.60 0.02 -3.33
CA GLU A 38 -4.17 -0.01 -3.04
C GLU A 38 -3.63 1.42 -3.00
N VAL A 39 -2.92 1.76 -1.92
CA VAL A 39 -2.28 3.06 -1.72
C VAL A 39 -0.79 2.82 -1.48
N LEU A 40 0.06 3.31 -2.37
CA LEU A 40 1.51 3.24 -2.19
C LEU A 40 2.03 4.59 -1.72
N ILE A 41 2.84 4.55 -0.67
CA ILE A 41 3.50 5.71 -0.11
C ILE A 41 5.01 5.56 -0.12
N GLU A 42 5.68 6.71 -0.17
CA GLU A 42 7.10 6.84 0.08
C GLU A 42 7.29 7.70 1.33
N LEU A 43 7.92 7.13 2.37
CA LEU A 43 8.32 7.83 3.58
C LEU A 43 9.65 8.56 3.33
N LYS A 44 9.65 9.87 3.56
CA LYS A 44 10.82 10.73 3.41
C LYS A 44 11.49 10.96 4.79
N PRO A 45 12.80 11.21 4.83
CA PRO A 45 13.46 11.68 6.05
C PRO A 45 12.75 12.92 6.62
N GLY A 46 12.64 13.02 7.95
CA GLY A 46 11.97 14.13 8.61
C GLY A 46 10.46 13.95 8.83
N GLY A 47 9.91 12.76 8.58
CA GLY A 47 8.53 12.41 8.93
C GLY A 47 7.47 12.77 7.87
N ASN A 48 7.90 13.32 6.73
CA ASN A 48 7.02 13.56 5.58
C ASN A 48 6.75 12.26 4.80
N PHE A 49 5.65 12.23 4.07
CA PHE A 49 5.34 11.13 3.15
C PHE A 49 4.71 11.65 1.86
N VAL A 50 4.90 10.90 0.78
CA VAL A 50 4.28 11.17 -0.52
C VAL A 50 3.44 9.97 -0.92
N VAL A 51 2.17 10.21 -1.21
CA VAL A 51 1.32 9.22 -1.89
C VAL A 51 1.54 9.39 -3.38
N TYR A 52 2.06 8.36 -4.05
CA TYR A 52 2.37 8.44 -5.48
C TYR A 52 1.52 7.50 -6.34
N HIS A 53 0.74 6.61 -5.73
CA HIS A 53 -0.15 5.70 -6.43
C HIS A 53 -1.37 5.38 -5.56
N VAL A 54 -2.56 5.56 -6.12
CA VAL A 54 -3.83 5.17 -5.52
C VAL A 54 -4.74 4.63 -6.61
N MET A 55 -5.12 3.36 -6.53
CA MET A 55 -6.02 2.71 -7.49
C MET A 55 -6.90 1.67 -6.80
N PRO A 56 -7.99 1.19 -7.44
CA PRO A 56 -8.65 -0.05 -7.02
C PRO A 56 -7.64 -1.19 -6.89
N LEU A 57 -7.86 -2.09 -5.92
CA LEU A 57 -6.93 -3.19 -5.64
C LEU A 57 -6.76 -4.10 -6.86
N GLY A 58 -5.55 -4.08 -7.42
CA GLY A 58 -5.17 -4.88 -8.57
C GLY A 58 -4.78 -6.32 -8.21
N ALA A 59 -4.61 -7.16 -9.23
CA ALA A 59 -4.33 -8.58 -9.04
C ALA A 59 -3.02 -8.88 -8.28
N TYR A 60 -1.98 -8.06 -8.48
CA TYR A 60 -0.67 -8.28 -7.86
C TYR A 60 -0.72 -8.14 -6.33
N TYR A 61 -1.15 -6.97 -5.85
CA TYR A 61 -1.21 -6.73 -4.40
C TYR A 61 -2.34 -7.49 -3.72
N ARG A 62 -3.39 -7.87 -4.46
CA ARG A 62 -4.40 -8.80 -3.97
C ARG A 62 -3.77 -10.15 -3.64
N ARG A 63 -3.06 -10.74 -4.60
CA ARG A 63 -2.38 -12.01 -4.42
C ARG A 63 -1.34 -11.94 -3.30
N GLN A 64 -0.54 -10.88 -3.23
CA GLN A 64 0.42 -10.68 -2.15
C GLN A 64 -0.25 -10.62 -0.77
N MET A 65 -1.38 -9.91 -0.65
CA MET A 65 -2.15 -9.84 0.59
C MET A 65 -2.71 -11.22 0.99
N GLU A 66 -3.22 -11.98 0.02
CA GLU A 66 -3.74 -13.34 0.25
C GLU A 66 -2.61 -14.28 0.70
N GLU A 67 -1.46 -14.28 0.02
CA GLU A 67 -0.30 -15.13 0.35
C GLU A 67 0.36 -14.80 1.69
N GLU A 68 0.32 -13.54 2.15
CA GLU A 68 0.94 -13.14 3.42
C GLU A 68 0.01 -13.23 4.63
N ASN A 69 -1.30 -13.40 4.39
CA ASN A 69 -2.30 -13.57 5.46
C ASN A 69 -2.61 -15.06 5.76
N GLU A 70 -2.10 -16.00 4.97
CA GLU A 70 -2.08 -17.44 5.23
C GLU A 70 -0.94 -17.84 6.20
#